data_AF-A0A355D8E0-F1
#
_entry.id   AF-A0A355D8E0-F1
#
_cell.length_a   1.000
_cell.length_b   1.000
_cell.length_c   1.000
_cell.angle_alpha   90.00
_cell.angle_beta   90.00
_cell.angle_gamma   90.00
#
_symmetry.space_group_name_H-M   'P 1'
#
loop_
_entity.id
_entity.type
_entity.pdbx_description
1 polymer ?
#
loop_
_entity_poly.entity_id
_entity_poly.type
_entity_poly.pdbx_seq_one_letter_code
_entity_poly.pdbx_strand_id
1 'polypeptide(L)'
;MENLEKFRNFMKSSFSTEEDEGEYELSDQQKKLPQPPLQKPYDENDKTIDLPEVTDKILVRSNILDIINQRESHRKFTDDNLSLEELSFLLWCTQGVKKVTANNYATLRTVPSGGARHPFETYLVINHIKGIKKGLYRYLPLRHKLLLILEDSTLSSQLSDIACEQTFVGDSAVTFIWSCIPYRGEWRYLDAAHKVMLLDAGHVCQNLYLACQAIDCGTCAVGAYDQKLIDKFLGLDGENEFVVYVAPVGKVSK
;
A
#
# COMPACT_ATOMS: atom_id res chain seq x y z
N MET A 1 11.68 4.98 -30.29
CA MET A 1 10.26 4.65 -30.55
C MET A 1 9.91 3.27 -30.02
N GLU A 2 10.75 2.25 -30.25
CA GLU A 2 10.59 0.87 -29.74
C GLU A 2 10.31 0.77 -28.22
N ASN A 3 11.04 1.52 -27.38
CA ASN A 3 10.77 1.55 -25.93
C ASN A 3 9.35 2.05 -25.59
N LEU A 4 8.85 3.08 -26.29
CA LEU A 4 7.51 3.61 -26.03
C LEU A 4 6.43 2.61 -26.44
N GLU A 5 6.65 1.85 -27.51
CA GLU A 5 5.76 0.78 -27.94
C GLU A 5 5.70 -0.34 -26.90
N LYS A 6 6.86 -0.81 -26.42
CA LYS A 6 6.94 -1.79 -25.32
C LYS A 6 6.14 -1.34 -24.09
N PHE A 7 6.33 -0.10 -23.63
CA PHE A 7 5.61 0.42 -22.46
C PHE A 7 4.11 0.59 -22.71
N ARG A 8 3.69 0.96 -23.93
CA ARG A 8 2.26 1.02 -24.29
C ARG A 8 1.64 -0.38 -24.34
N ASN A 9 2.36 -1.37 -24.86
CA ASN A 9 1.90 -2.75 -24.92
C ASN A 9 1.74 -3.36 -23.52
N PHE A 10 2.64 -3.05 -22.58
CA PHE A 10 2.48 -3.42 -21.17
C PHE A 10 1.16 -2.94 -20.55
N MET A 11 0.63 -1.79 -20.98
CA MET A 11 -0.65 -1.26 -20.50
C MET A 11 -1.89 -1.93 -21.13
N LYS A 12 -1.72 -2.77 -22.15
CA LYS A 12 -2.82 -3.50 -22.80
C LYS A 12 -3.20 -4.75 -21.99
N SER A 13 -4.40 -5.27 -22.25
CA SER A 13 -4.84 -6.53 -21.63
C SER A 13 -4.19 -7.70 -22.37
N SER A 14 -3.55 -8.63 -21.66
CA SER A 14 -3.04 -9.90 -22.22
C SER A 14 -3.92 -11.12 -21.89
N PHE A 15 -5.16 -10.90 -21.43
CA PHE A 15 -6.10 -12.00 -21.13
C PHE A 15 -6.70 -12.70 -22.36
N SER A 16 -6.65 -12.09 -23.55
CA SER A 16 -7.24 -12.65 -24.78
C SER A 16 -6.25 -13.53 -25.53
N THR A 17 -6.65 -14.77 -25.81
CA THR A 17 -5.84 -15.81 -26.45
C THR A 17 -6.04 -15.92 -27.97
N GLU A 18 -6.75 -14.98 -28.61
CA GLU A 18 -7.18 -15.14 -30.01
C GLU A 18 -6.05 -14.89 -31.04
N GLU A 19 -4.93 -14.29 -30.64
CA GLU A 19 -3.80 -14.00 -31.55
C GLU A 19 -2.54 -14.85 -31.29
N ASP A 20 -2.54 -15.70 -30.26
CA ASP A 20 -1.39 -16.57 -29.97
C ASP A 20 -1.57 -17.93 -30.65
N GLU A 21 -0.93 -18.12 -31.81
CA GLU A 21 -0.65 -19.44 -32.40
C GLU A 21 0.33 -20.29 -31.54
N GLY A 22 0.61 -19.88 -30.31
CA GLY A 22 1.55 -20.51 -29.36
C GLY A 22 0.89 -21.47 -28.35
N GLU A 23 1.71 -22.25 -27.66
CA GLU A 23 1.27 -23.16 -26.59
C GLU A 23 0.68 -22.37 -25.42
N TYR A 24 -0.57 -22.69 -25.04
CA TYR A 24 -1.24 -22.10 -23.87
C TYR A 24 -0.48 -22.44 -22.57
N GLU A 25 0.21 -21.46 -21.98
CA GLU A 25 0.90 -21.65 -20.70
C GLU A 25 -0.10 -21.68 -19.54
N LEU A 26 -0.08 -22.78 -18.77
CA LEU A 26 -0.86 -22.90 -17.55
C LEU A 26 -0.23 -22.08 -16.42
N SER A 27 -1.04 -21.28 -15.71
CA SER A 27 -0.60 -20.63 -14.48
C SER A 27 -0.34 -21.65 -13.36
N ASP A 28 0.45 -21.26 -12.36
CA ASP A 28 0.74 -22.11 -11.21
C ASP A 28 -0.53 -22.51 -10.42
N GLN A 29 -1.54 -21.64 -10.42
CA GLN A 29 -2.88 -21.97 -9.95
C GLN A 29 -3.51 -23.12 -10.76
N GLN A 30 -3.47 -23.06 -12.08
CA GLN A 30 -4.02 -24.12 -12.95
C GLN A 30 -3.25 -25.43 -12.80
N LYS A 31 -1.93 -25.35 -12.57
CA LYS A 31 -1.05 -26.48 -12.22
C LYS A 31 -1.27 -27.01 -10.80
N LYS A 32 -2.10 -26.36 -9.97
CA LYS A 32 -2.37 -26.70 -8.56
C LYS A 32 -1.13 -26.64 -7.66
N LEU A 33 -0.18 -25.76 -7.97
CA LEU A 33 0.97 -25.51 -7.10
C LEU A 33 0.52 -24.74 -5.84
N PRO A 34 1.30 -24.84 -4.73
CA PRO A 34 0.97 -24.15 -3.49
C PRO A 34 0.76 -22.65 -3.71
N GLN A 35 -0.29 -22.11 -3.09
CA GLN A 35 -0.56 -20.68 -3.15
C GLN A 35 0.46 -19.89 -2.32
N PRO A 36 0.91 -18.71 -2.77
CA PRO A 36 1.68 -17.80 -1.93
C PRO A 36 0.90 -17.36 -0.67
N PRO A 37 1.61 -17.04 0.43
CA PRO A 37 0.99 -16.56 1.66
C PRO A 37 0.11 -15.31 1.46
N LEU A 38 -1.02 -15.24 2.18
CA LEU A 38 -1.96 -14.09 2.16
C LEU A 38 -1.36 -12.81 2.77
N GLN A 39 -0.25 -12.94 3.51
CA GLN A 39 0.51 -11.89 4.17
C GLN A 39 1.97 -12.35 4.21
N LYS A 40 2.93 -11.42 4.09
CA LYS A 40 4.35 -11.77 4.18
C LYS A 40 4.67 -12.22 5.61
N PRO A 41 5.35 -13.35 5.81
CA PRO A 41 5.67 -13.87 7.14
C PRO A 41 6.41 -12.87 8.04
N TYR A 42 6.35 -13.09 9.35
CA TYR A 42 7.08 -12.40 10.41
C TYR A 42 7.32 -13.37 11.57
N ASP A 43 8.27 -13.07 12.45
CA ASP A 43 8.52 -13.89 13.64
C ASP A 43 7.46 -13.58 14.69
N GLU A 44 6.90 -14.60 15.35
CA GLU A 44 5.89 -14.38 16.38
C GLU A 44 6.44 -13.66 17.62
N ASN A 45 7.76 -13.66 17.80
CA ASN A 45 8.45 -12.92 18.86
C ASN A 45 8.75 -11.45 18.47
N ASP A 46 8.47 -11.05 17.23
CA ASP A 46 8.68 -9.67 16.81
C ASP A 46 7.77 -8.72 17.61
N LYS A 47 8.28 -7.51 17.86
CA LYS A 47 7.53 -6.48 18.57
C LYS A 47 6.36 -6.00 17.72
N THR A 48 5.15 -6.20 18.24
CA THR A 48 3.92 -5.74 17.60
C THR A 48 3.14 -4.77 18.48
N ILE A 49 2.32 -3.95 17.84
CA ILE A 49 1.41 -2.99 18.48
C ILE A 49 0.01 -3.29 17.98
N ASP A 50 -0.93 -3.49 18.90
CA ASP A 50 -2.35 -3.63 18.57
C ASP A 50 -2.91 -2.30 18.08
N LEU A 51 -3.60 -2.33 16.94
CA LEU A 51 -4.34 -1.18 16.45
C LEU A 51 -5.75 -1.19 17.06
N PRO A 52 -6.27 -0.02 17.49
CA PRO A 52 -7.61 0.09 18.02
C PRO A 52 -8.65 -0.28 16.95
N GLU A 53 -9.79 -0.80 17.40
CA GLU A 53 -10.93 -1.08 16.52
C GLU A 53 -11.37 0.17 15.75
N VAL A 54 -11.67 -0.01 14.48
CA VAL A 54 -12.12 1.08 13.61
C VAL A 54 -13.58 1.39 13.86
N THR A 55 -13.84 2.63 14.29
CA THR A 55 -15.19 3.15 14.57
C THR A 55 -15.40 4.49 13.87
N ASP A 56 -16.65 4.96 13.83
CA ASP A 56 -17.03 6.23 13.22
C ASP A 56 -16.67 7.46 14.07
N LYS A 57 -16.19 7.28 15.30
CA LYS A 57 -15.92 8.36 16.28
C LYS A 57 -14.88 9.39 15.82
N ILE A 58 -13.97 8.99 14.94
CA ILE A 58 -12.89 9.84 14.41
C ILE A 58 -13.28 10.52 13.08
N LEU A 59 -14.46 10.21 12.53
CA LEU A 59 -14.93 10.80 11.29
C LEU A 59 -15.39 12.23 11.52
N VAL A 60 -14.80 13.16 10.80
CA VAL A 60 -15.24 14.55 10.71
C VAL A 60 -16.25 14.72 9.56
N ARG A 61 -16.07 13.95 8.49
CA ARG A 61 -16.98 13.90 7.33
C ARG A 61 -17.38 12.45 7.04
N SER A 62 -18.65 12.24 6.75
CA SER A 62 -19.20 10.92 6.40
C SER A 62 -20.01 10.92 5.10
N ASN A 63 -20.34 12.10 4.56
CA ASN A 63 -21.01 12.20 3.27
C ASN A 63 -20.02 11.95 2.13
N ILE A 64 -20.25 10.90 1.35
CA ILE A 64 -19.34 10.48 0.28
C ILE A 64 -19.23 11.50 -0.87
N LEU A 65 -20.32 12.20 -1.19
CA LEU A 65 -20.31 13.22 -2.25
C LEU A 65 -19.43 14.40 -1.82
N ASP A 66 -19.57 14.84 -0.57
CA ASP A 66 -18.73 15.92 -0.01
C ASP A 66 -17.27 15.52 0.05
N ILE A 67 -16.98 14.29 0.49
CA ILE A 67 -15.62 13.75 0.54
C ILE A 67 -14.98 13.73 -0.86
N ILE A 68 -15.70 13.24 -1.88
CA ILE A 68 -15.16 13.19 -3.25
C ILE A 68 -14.91 14.60 -3.80
N ASN A 69 -15.86 15.52 -3.59
CA ASN A 69 -15.77 16.89 -4.13
C ASN A 69 -14.68 17.73 -3.44
N GLN A 70 -14.44 17.50 -2.16
CA GLN A 70 -13.47 18.27 -1.37
C GLN A 70 -12.08 17.65 -1.34
N ARG A 71 -11.93 16.37 -1.70
CA ARG A 71 -10.63 15.71 -1.72
C ARG A 71 -9.71 16.45 -2.69
N GLU A 72 -8.52 16.78 -2.19
CA GLU A 72 -7.43 17.35 -2.97
C GLU A 72 -6.07 16.71 -2.60
N SER A 73 -5.02 17.09 -3.32
CA SER A 73 -3.66 16.63 -3.03
C SER A 73 -2.94 17.65 -2.16
N HIS A 74 -2.69 17.30 -0.90
CA HIS A 74 -2.02 18.17 0.06
C HIS A 74 -0.52 17.85 0.13
N ARG A 75 0.30 18.89 -0.01
CA ARG A 75 1.78 18.81 0.06
C ARG A 75 2.35 19.69 1.18
N LYS A 76 1.50 20.12 2.10
CA LYS A 76 1.87 20.91 3.27
C LYS A 76 1.09 20.37 4.45
N PHE A 77 1.83 19.92 5.47
CA PHE A 77 1.27 19.34 6.68
C PHE A 77 1.59 20.23 7.88
N THR A 78 0.80 20.13 8.95
CA THR A 78 1.13 20.71 10.25
C THR A 78 1.97 19.73 11.06
N ASP A 79 2.62 20.21 12.12
CA ASP A 79 3.40 19.36 13.06
C ASP A 79 2.50 18.58 14.05
N ASP A 80 1.18 18.65 13.87
CA ASP A 80 0.21 18.00 14.74
C ASP A 80 0.29 16.46 14.60
N ASN A 81 0.15 15.78 15.74
CA ASN A 81 0.11 14.33 15.74
C ASN A 81 -1.22 13.81 15.19
N LEU A 82 -1.17 12.73 14.41
CA LEU A 82 -2.32 11.85 14.22
C LEU A 82 -2.50 10.97 15.47
N SER A 83 -3.75 10.64 15.79
CA SER A 83 -4.04 9.64 16.82
C SER A 83 -3.78 8.22 16.31
N LEU A 84 -3.69 7.26 17.24
CA LEU A 84 -3.56 5.85 16.86
C LEU A 84 -4.86 5.34 16.21
N GLU A 85 -6.02 5.85 16.61
CA GLU A 85 -7.32 5.57 16.01
C GLU A 85 -7.40 6.07 14.56
N GLU A 86 -6.85 7.24 14.26
CA GLU A 86 -6.77 7.78 12.90
C GLU A 86 -5.85 6.92 12.03
N LEU A 87 -4.66 6.55 12.51
CA LEU A 87 -3.77 5.63 11.78
C LEU A 87 -4.42 4.27 11.54
N SER A 88 -5.08 3.71 12.56
CA SER A 88 -5.83 2.46 12.47
C SER A 88 -6.90 2.51 11.37
N PHE A 89 -7.70 3.58 11.36
CA PHE A 89 -8.71 3.81 10.33
C PHE A 89 -8.12 3.89 8.92
N LEU A 90 -7.01 4.63 8.73
CA LEU A 90 -6.35 4.74 7.42
C LEU A 90 -5.82 3.38 6.92
N LEU A 91 -5.22 2.57 7.81
CA LEU A 91 -4.74 1.22 7.49
C LEU A 91 -5.88 0.26 7.16
N TRP A 92 -6.99 0.38 7.89
CA TRP A 92 -8.19 -0.40 7.61
C TRP A 92 -8.79 -0.04 6.24
N CYS A 93 -8.92 1.25 5.92
CA CYS A 93 -9.47 1.71 4.66
C CYS A 93 -8.64 1.27 3.44
N THR A 94 -7.33 1.09 3.60
CA THR A 94 -6.42 0.73 2.51
C THR A 94 -6.18 -0.78 2.38
N GLN A 95 -6.07 -1.53 3.48
CA GLN A 95 -5.70 -2.94 3.46
C GLN A 95 -6.43 -3.81 4.51
N GLY A 96 -7.45 -3.29 5.19
CA GLY A 96 -8.22 -4.02 6.21
C GLY A 96 -8.85 -5.31 5.69
N VAL A 97 -8.70 -6.41 6.44
CA VAL A 97 -9.26 -7.72 6.09
C VAL A 97 -10.63 -7.87 6.75
N LYS A 98 -11.67 -7.93 5.94
CA LYS A 98 -13.06 -8.12 6.41
C LYS A 98 -13.39 -9.59 6.66
N LYS A 99 -12.80 -10.48 5.85
CA LYS A 99 -13.04 -11.92 5.90
C LYS A 99 -11.88 -12.68 5.30
N VAL A 100 -11.52 -13.81 5.91
CA VAL A 100 -10.71 -14.86 5.28
C VAL A 100 -11.67 -15.93 4.75
N THR A 101 -11.52 -16.30 3.48
CA THR A 101 -12.38 -17.33 2.86
C THR A 101 -11.99 -18.73 3.33
N ALA A 102 -12.84 -19.72 3.03
CA ALA A 102 -12.60 -21.11 3.42
C ALA A 102 -11.19 -21.59 3.02
N ASN A 103 -10.58 -22.39 3.90
CA ASN A 103 -9.24 -22.95 3.73
C ASN A 103 -8.12 -21.91 3.55
N ASN A 104 -8.30 -20.69 4.06
CA ASN A 104 -7.34 -19.58 3.91
C ASN A 104 -6.99 -19.29 2.43
N TYR A 105 -7.94 -19.48 1.51
CA TYR A 105 -7.69 -19.31 0.08
C TYR A 105 -7.55 -17.84 -0.34
N ALA A 106 -8.31 -16.94 0.25
CA ALA A 106 -8.29 -15.52 -0.08
C ALA A 106 -8.70 -14.66 1.12
N THR A 107 -8.31 -13.39 1.09
CA THR A 107 -8.89 -12.35 1.96
C THR A 107 -9.84 -11.49 1.16
N LEU A 108 -10.98 -11.12 1.74
CA LEU A 108 -11.80 -10.02 1.23
C LEU A 108 -11.43 -8.75 1.99
N ARG A 109 -10.87 -7.77 1.29
CA ARG A 109 -10.42 -6.51 1.89
C ARG A 109 -11.38 -5.35 1.64
N THR A 110 -11.12 -4.22 2.27
CA THR A 110 -11.81 -2.94 2.06
C THR A 110 -11.59 -2.35 0.67
N VAL A 111 -10.54 -2.81 -0.01
CA VAL A 111 -10.20 -2.50 -1.40
C VAL A 111 -10.40 -3.73 -2.30
N PRO A 112 -10.83 -3.56 -3.56
CA PRO A 112 -10.82 -4.64 -4.54
C PRO A 112 -9.39 -5.04 -4.91
N SER A 113 -9.24 -6.28 -5.38
CA SER A 113 -7.99 -6.75 -6.01
C SER A 113 -8.30 -7.86 -7.01
N GLY A 114 -7.57 -7.88 -8.13
CA GLY A 114 -7.66 -8.94 -9.13
C GLY A 114 -7.58 -10.33 -8.52
N GLY A 115 -8.63 -11.14 -8.70
CA GLY A 115 -8.70 -12.50 -8.14
C GLY A 115 -8.56 -12.58 -6.61
N ALA A 116 -8.80 -11.47 -5.89
CA ALA A 116 -8.55 -11.32 -4.46
C ALA A 116 -7.11 -11.73 -4.05
N ARG A 117 -6.12 -11.35 -4.87
CA ARG A 117 -4.71 -11.72 -4.66
C ARG A 117 -3.97 -10.79 -3.71
N HIS A 118 -4.33 -9.50 -3.66
CA HIS A 118 -3.77 -8.51 -2.74
C HIS A 118 -2.23 -8.55 -2.67
N PRO A 119 -1.54 -8.18 -3.75
CA PRO A 119 -0.10 -8.36 -3.90
C PRO A 119 0.73 -7.44 -2.98
N PHE A 120 0.11 -6.51 -2.28
CA PHE A 120 0.81 -5.46 -1.55
C PHE A 120 1.08 -5.77 -0.09
N GLU A 121 2.25 -5.37 0.38
CA GLU A 121 2.51 -5.11 1.79
C GLU A 121 2.48 -3.59 2.03
N THR A 122 2.15 -3.17 3.26
CA THR A 122 2.13 -1.75 3.63
C THR A 122 3.18 -1.50 4.68
N TYR A 123 4.20 -0.75 4.29
CA TYR A 123 5.23 -0.21 5.16
C TYR A 123 4.86 1.23 5.55
N LEU A 124 5.31 1.64 6.73
CA LEU A 124 5.03 2.95 7.29
C LEU A 124 6.31 3.54 7.86
N VAL A 125 6.68 4.72 7.39
CA VAL A 125 7.63 5.57 8.11
C VAL A 125 6.82 6.48 9.02
N ILE A 126 6.82 6.19 10.32
CA ILE A 126 6.04 6.92 11.33
C ILE A 126 6.89 8.04 11.93
N ASN A 127 6.34 9.25 11.98
CA ASN A 127 6.99 10.45 12.51
C ASN A 127 6.16 11.14 13.62
N HIS A 128 4.88 11.43 13.38
CA HIS A 128 3.99 12.15 14.30
C HIS A 128 2.69 11.36 14.60
N ILE A 129 2.83 10.18 15.20
CA ILE A 129 1.71 9.37 15.67
C ILE A 129 1.73 9.31 17.20
N LYS A 130 0.63 9.74 17.83
CA LYS A 130 0.54 9.79 19.30
C LYS A 130 0.74 8.40 19.91
N GLY A 131 1.72 8.28 20.80
CA GLY A 131 2.02 7.04 21.54
C GLY A 131 2.84 6.01 20.78
N ILE A 132 3.22 6.27 19.53
CA ILE A 132 4.08 5.39 18.73
C ILE A 132 5.43 6.08 18.50
N LYS A 133 6.52 5.34 18.66
CA LYS A 133 7.86 5.87 18.42
C LYS A 133 8.11 6.08 16.93
N LYS A 134 8.95 7.05 16.60
CA LYS A 134 9.40 7.27 15.22
C LYS A 134 10.16 6.05 14.70
N GLY A 135 9.89 5.64 13.48
CA GLY A 135 10.52 4.45 12.93
C GLY A 135 9.83 3.87 11.70
N LEU A 136 10.38 2.75 11.23
CA LEU A 136 9.84 1.93 10.16
C LEU A 136 8.98 0.81 10.76
N TYR A 137 7.77 0.69 10.23
CA TYR A 137 6.80 -0.33 10.61
C TYR A 137 6.24 -1.02 9.37
N ARG A 138 5.68 -2.21 9.57
CA ARG A 138 4.86 -2.91 8.57
C ARG A 138 3.50 -3.23 9.14
N TYR A 139 2.46 -2.98 8.36
CA TYR A 139 1.10 -3.33 8.74
C TYR A 139 0.84 -4.82 8.56
N LEU A 140 0.25 -5.44 9.59
CA LEU A 140 -0.16 -6.83 9.59
C LEU A 140 -1.68 -6.94 9.41
N PRO A 141 -2.21 -6.92 8.17
CA PRO A 141 -3.66 -6.89 7.91
C PRO A 141 -4.47 -8.04 8.50
N LEU A 142 -3.91 -9.26 8.61
CA LEU A 142 -4.64 -10.41 9.16
C LEU A 142 -4.96 -10.31 10.65
N ARG A 143 -4.11 -9.62 11.42
CA ARG A 143 -4.27 -9.43 12.87
C ARG A 143 -4.58 -7.98 13.25
N HIS A 144 -4.62 -7.08 12.27
CA HIS A 144 -4.77 -5.64 12.46
C HIS A 144 -3.76 -5.07 13.49
N LYS A 145 -2.47 -5.27 13.21
CA LYS A 145 -1.36 -4.81 14.07
C LYS A 145 -0.31 -4.07 13.27
N LEU A 146 0.53 -3.31 13.97
CA LEU A 146 1.81 -2.84 13.44
C LEU A 146 2.93 -3.76 13.91
N LEU A 147 3.81 -4.13 12.98
CA LEU A 147 5.09 -4.76 13.24
C LEU A 147 6.17 -3.67 13.26
N LEU A 148 6.92 -3.54 14.36
CA LEU A 148 8.07 -2.66 14.42
C LEU A 148 9.26 -3.30 13.70
N ILE A 149 9.80 -2.63 12.69
CA ILE A 149 11.01 -3.07 11.97
C ILE A 149 12.24 -2.37 12.54
N LEU A 150 12.19 -1.04 12.67
CA LEU A 150 13.31 -0.23 13.12
C LEU A 150 12.81 1.04 13.83
N GLU A 151 13.28 1.31 15.04
CA GLU A 151 13.12 2.62 15.69
C GLU A 151 14.25 3.54 15.22
N ASP A 152 13.93 4.58 14.46
CA ASP A 152 14.90 5.56 13.98
C ASP A 152 14.17 6.87 13.61
N SER A 153 14.57 7.97 14.26
CA SER A 153 13.97 9.29 14.07
C SER A 153 14.46 10.04 12.84
N THR A 154 15.47 9.52 12.13
CA THR A 154 16.08 10.13 10.95
C THR A 154 15.51 9.60 9.63
N LEU A 155 14.66 8.57 9.69
CA LEU A 155 14.10 7.93 8.49
C LEU A 155 13.24 8.87 7.65
N SER A 156 12.50 9.79 8.28
CA SER A 156 11.65 10.73 7.54
C SER A 156 12.47 11.70 6.69
N SER A 157 13.60 12.20 7.19
CA SER A 157 14.49 13.06 6.39
C SER A 157 15.15 12.29 5.25
N GLN A 158 15.61 11.06 5.49
CA GLN A 158 16.18 10.21 4.43
C GLN A 158 15.15 9.94 3.32
N LEU A 159 13.87 9.77 3.69
CA LEU A 159 12.81 9.48 2.73
C LEU A 159 12.53 10.65 1.79
N SER A 160 12.72 11.90 2.24
CA SER A 160 12.62 13.08 1.36
C SER A 160 13.64 13.05 0.22
N ASP A 161 14.89 12.69 0.52
CA ASP A 161 15.96 12.58 -0.47
C ASP A 161 15.65 11.45 -1.46
N ILE A 162 15.20 10.29 -0.95
CA ILE A 162 14.80 9.12 -1.75
C ILE A 162 13.60 9.46 -2.66
N ALA A 163 12.68 10.29 -2.19
CA ALA A 163 11.52 10.77 -2.94
C ALA A 163 11.86 11.90 -3.94
N CYS A 164 13.08 11.93 -4.47
CA CYS A 164 13.54 12.92 -5.45
C CYS A 164 13.36 14.37 -4.94
N GLU A 165 13.82 14.65 -3.72
CA GLU A 165 13.78 15.98 -3.08
C GLU A 165 12.36 16.51 -2.78
N GLN A 166 11.35 15.63 -2.79
CA GLN A 166 9.99 16.00 -2.40
C GLN A 166 9.87 16.05 -0.87
N THR A 167 10.29 17.17 -0.27
CA THR A 167 10.40 17.36 1.18
C THR A 167 9.12 17.07 1.95
N PHE A 168 7.95 17.34 1.35
CA PHE A 168 6.64 17.09 1.98
C PHE A 168 6.42 15.61 2.32
N VAL A 169 7.17 14.68 1.72
CA VAL A 169 7.13 13.27 2.07
C VAL A 169 7.67 13.04 3.49
N GLY A 170 8.83 13.62 3.82
CA GLY A 170 9.43 13.53 5.15
C GLY A 170 8.77 14.41 6.20
N ASP A 171 8.14 15.52 5.80
CA ASP A 171 7.39 16.40 6.72
C ASP A 171 6.07 15.80 7.20
N SER A 172 5.65 14.68 6.62
CA SER A 172 4.38 14.04 6.95
C SER A 172 4.39 13.36 8.32
N ALA A 173 3.21 13.17 8.90
CA ALA A 173 3.07 12.46 10.17
C ALA A 173 3.36 10.96 10.00
N VAL A 174 3.00 10.40 8.84
CA VAL A 174 3.29 9.03 8.47
C VAL A 174 3.32 8.90 6.95
N THR A 175 4.33 8.21 6.42
CA THR A 175 4.38 7.87 4.99
C THR A 175 4.02 6.42 4.76
N PHE A 176 2.95 6.19 4.00
CA PHE A 176 2.58 4.88 3.50
C PHE A 176 3.47 4.53 2.31
N ILE A 177 4.07 3.36 2.35
CA ILE A 177 4.89 2.83 1.27
C ILE A 177 4.36 1.44 0.94
N TRP A 178 3.84 1.28 -0.28
CA TRP A 178 3.34 -0.01 -0.75
C TRP A 178 4.40 -0.70 -1.58
N SER A 179 4.87 -1.85 -1.07
CA SER A 179 5.63 -2.81 -1.88
C SER A 179 4.68 -3.79 -2.53
N CYS A 180 5.11 -4.36 -3.65
CA CYS A 180 4.42 -5.42 -4.37
C CYS A 180 5.23 -6.71 -4.27
N ILE A 181 4.56 -7.83 -3.98
CA ILE A 181 5.08 -9.19 -4.14
C ILE A 181 4.38 -9.76 -5.38
N PRO A 182 4.98 -9.66 -6.57
CA PRO A 182 4.31 -9.94 -7.84
C PRO A 182 3.75 -11.37 -7.93
N TYR A 183 4.46 -12.34 -7.36
CA TYR A 183 4.08 -13.75 -7.40
C TYR A 183 2.68 -14.03 -6.83
N ARG A 184 2.15 -13.17 -5.94
CA ARG A 184 0.75 -13.29 -5.48
C ARG A 184 -0.27 -13.17 -6.62
N GLY A 185 0.01 -12.30 -7.58
CA GLY A 185 -0.78 -12.12 -8.80
C GLY A 185 -0.40 -13.11 -9.90
N GLU A 186 0.90 -13.25 -10.16
CA GLU A 186 1.46 -14.09 -11.24
C GLU A 186 1.09 -15.56 -11.06
N TRP A 187 1.06 -16.06 -9.82
CA TRP A 187 0.59 -17.42 -9.50
C TRP A 187 -0.78 -17.72 -10.13
N ARG A 188 -1.64 -16.69 -10.28
CA ARG A 188 -2.96 -16.83 -10.88
C ARG A 188 -2.99 -16.46 -12.36
N TYR A 189 -2.34 -15.35 -12.74
CA TYR A 189 -2.57 -14.68 -14.02
C TYR A 189 -1.31 -14.53 -14.88
N LEU A 190 -0.17 -15.12 -14.50
CA LEU A 190 1.11 -14.97 -15.21
C LEU A 190 1.41 -13.49 -15.49
N ASP A 191 1.78 -13.16 -16.73
CA ASP A 191 2.08 -11.83 -17.24
C ASP A 191 0.91 -10.83 -17.10
N ALA A 192 -0.33 -11.31 -17.27
CA ALA A 192 -1.52 -10.46 -17.17
C ALA A 192 -1.73 -9.88 -15.76
N ALA A 193 -1.05 -10.46 -14.74
CA ALA A 193 -1.10 -9.97 -13.37
C ALA A 193 -0.61 -8.52 -13.25
N HIS A 194 0.48 -8.15 -13.91
CA HIS A 194 1.18 -6.88 -13.63
C HIS A 194 0.33 -5.64 -13.88
N LYS A 195 -0.39 -5.61 -15.01
CA LYS A 195 -1.35 -4.54 -15.30
C LYS A 195 -2.42 -4.44 -14.22
N VAL A 196 -2.97 -5.58 -13.80
CA VAL A 196 -4.02 -5.65 -12.77
C VAL A 196 -3.49 -5.15 -11.43
N MET A 197 -2.26 -5.51 -11.06
CA MET A 197 -1.61 -5.02 -9.85
C MET A 197 -1.49 -3.48 -9.88
N LEU A 198 -1.11 -2.86 -10.99
CA LEU A 198 -1.07 -1.38 -11.07
C LEU A 198 -2.45 -0.73 -10.90
N LEU A 199 -3.52 -1.35 -11.41
CA LEU A 199 -4.89 -0.88 -11.15
C LEU A 199 -5.26 -1.01 -9.68
N ASP A 200 -4.91 -2.15 -9.06
CA ASP A 200 -5.14 -2.40 -7.63
C ASP A 200 -4.41 -1.36 -6.75
N ALA A 201 -3.19 -0.94 -7.10
CA ALA A 201 -2.48 0.12 -6.39
C ALA A 201 -3.25 1.45 -6.43
N GLY A 202 -3.89 1.78 -7.56
CA GLY A 202 -4.77 2.93 -7.69
C GLY A 202 -5.99 2.85 -6.77
N HIS A 203 -6.63 1.68 -6.67
CA HIS A 203 -7.75 1.47 -5.74
C HIS A 203 -7.33 1.68 -4.28
N VAL A 204 -6.18 1.13 -3.89
CA VAL A 204 -5.62 1.28 -2.55
C VAL A 204 -5.39 2.74 -2.20
N CYS A 205 -4.68 3.47 -3.06
CA CYS A 205 -4.33 4.84 -2.76
C CYS A 205 -5.52 5.79 -2.84
N GLN A 206 -6.48 5.57 -3.74
CA GLN A 206 -7.69 6.39 -3.77
C GLN A 206 -8.50 6.22 -2.49
N ASN A 207 -8.58 5.01 -1.93
CA ASN A 207 -9.18 4.81 -0.60
C ASN A 207 -8.42 5.59 0.48
N LEU A 208 -7.08 5.69 0.42
CA LEU A 208 -6.32 6.53 1.35
C LEU A 208 -6.70 8.01 1.22
N TYR A 209 -6.82 8.54 0.01
CA TYR A 209 -7.24 9.92 -0.23
C TYR A 209 -8.61 10.23 0.37
N LEU A 210 -9.60 9.36 0.13
CA LEU A 210 -10.95 9.53 0.66
C LEU A 210 -10.99 9.38 2.18
N ALA A 211 -10.23 8.43 2.73
CA ALA A 211 -10.12 8.23 4.16
C ALA A 211 -9.46 9.44 4.85
N CYS A 212 -8.39 10.01 4.28
CA CYS A 212 -7.77 11.24 4.79
C CYS A 212 -8.79 12.39 4.87
N GLN A 213 -9.54 12.60 3.79
CA GLN A 213 -10.57 13.64 3.73
C GLN A 213 -11.67 13.46 4.80
N ALA A 214 -11.99 12.20 5.14
CA ALA A 214 -13.00 11.88 6.15
C ALA A 214 -12.57 12.29 7.59
N ILE A 215 -11.26 12.46 7.84
CA ILE A 215 -10.69 12.65 9.19
C ILE A 215 -9.87 13.96 9.34
N ASP A 216 -10.09 14.93 8.44
CA ASP A 216 -9.33 16.19 8.39
C ASP A 216 -7.80 15.97 8.22
N CYS A 217 -7.41 14.91 7.51
CA CYS A 217 -6.03 14.68 7.08
C CYS A 217 -5.88 14.95 5.58
N GLY A 218 -4.65 15.15 5.15
CA GLY A 218 -4.28 15.28 3.73
C GLY A 218 -3.28 14.23 3.30
N THR A 219 -3.25 13.96 2.01
CA THR A 219 -2.21 13.14 1.37
C THR A 219 -1.89 13.67 -0.03
N CYS A 220 -0.69 13.39 -0.52
CA CYS A 220 -0.34 13.56 -1.92
C CYS A 220 0.55 12.41 -2.35
N ALA A 221 -0.04 11.42 -2.99
CA ALA A 221 0.67 10.24 -3.47
C ALA A 221 1.75 10.57 -4.50
N VAL A 222 2.83 9.80 -4.48
CA VAL A 222 4.07 10.01 -5.21
C VAL A 222 4.44 8.73 -5.95
N GLY A 223 4.64 8.84 -7.25
CA GLY A 223 5.24 7.79 -8.09
C GLY A 223 6.69 8.08 -8.49
N ALA A 224 7.22 9.24 -8.09
CA ALA A 224 8.60 9.66 -8.38
C ALA A 224 9.47 9.47 -7.13
N TYR A 225 10.30 8.43 -7.14
CA TYR A 225 11.29 8.12 -6.12
C TYR A 225 12.42 7.31 -6.76
N ASP A 226 13.59 7.27 -6.15
CA ASP A 226 14.66 6.37 -6.59
C ASP A 226 14.31 4.93 -6.16
N GLN A 227 13.98 4.09 -7.16
CA GLN A 227 13.56 2.70 -6.94
C GLN A 227 14.60 1.90 -6.15
N LYS A 228 15.88 2.01 -6.50
CA LYS A 228 16.94 1.22 -5.84
C LYS A 228 17.15 1.67 -4.41
N LEU A 229 17.11 2.97 -4.17
CA LEU A 229 17.27 3.51 -2.82
C LEU A 229 16.09 3.17 -1.92
N ILE A 230 14.85 3.25 -2.41
CA ILE A 230 13.67 2.96 -1.57
C ILE A 230 13.55 1.46 -1.26
N ASP A 231 13.87 0.58 -2.21
CA ASP A 231 13.88 -0.86 -1.98
C ASP A 231 14.94 -1.22 -0.94
N LYS A 232 16.15 -0.68 -1.08
CA LYS A 232 17.22 -0.85 -0.09
C LYS A 232 16.85 -0.28 1.28
N PHE A 233 16.22 0.89 1.32
CA PHE A 233 15.76 1.54 2.55
C PHE A 233 14.76 0.67 3.33
N LEU A 234 13.90 -0.08 2.63
CA LEU A 234 12.98 -1.04 3.23
C LEU A 234 13.55 -2.45 3.43
N GLY A 235 14.79 -2.70 3.00
CA GLY A 235 15.42 -4.03 3.03
C GLY A 235 14.79 -5.02 2.05
N LEU A 236 14.28 -4.55 0.91
CA LEU A 236 13.69 -5.36 -0.16
C LEU A 236 14.77 -5.76 -1.19
N ASP A 237 14.51 -6.82 -1.94
CA ASP A 237 15.46 -7.33 -2.94
C ASP A 237 15.40 -6.57 -4.29
N GLY A 238 14.29 -5.87 -4.57
CA GLY A 238 14.08 -5.18 -5.85
C GLY A 238 13.70 -6.11 -7.01
N GLU A 239 13.53 -7.41 -6.74
CA GLU A 239 13.24 -8.45 -7.73
C GLU A 239 11.90 -9.15 -7.43
N ASN A 240 11.78 -9.80 -6.27
CA ASN A 240 10.56 -10.49 -5.81
C ASN A 240 9.69 -9.63 -4.92
N GLU A 241 10.25 -8.56 -4.36
CA GLU A 241 9.51 -7.52 -3.69
C GLU A 241 10.14 -6.15 -3.93
N PHE A 242 9.32 -5.17 -4.34
CA PHE A 242 9.76 -3.82 -4.64
C PHE A 242 8.66 -2.80 -4.42
N VAL A 243 9.03 -1.55 -4.14
CA VAL A 243 8.08 -0.44 -3.94
C VAL A 243 7.45 -0.03 -5.25
N VAL A 244 6.13 0.13 -5.24
CA VAL A 244 5.34 0.56 -6.40
C VAL A 244 4.60 1.88 -6.18
N TYR A 245 4.44 2.31 -4.91
CA TYR A 245 3.70 3.53 -4.62
C TYR A 245 4.00 4.09 -3.22
N VAL A 246 4.13 5.41 -3.10
CA VAL A 246 4.37 6.13 -1.84
C VAL A 246 3.26 7.16 -1.61
N ALA A 247 2.79 7.32 -0.38
CA ALA A 247 1.79 8.33 -0.02
C ALA A 247 2.02 8.88 1.40
N PRO A 248 2.58 10.11 1.54
CA PRO A 248 2.63 10.80 2.82
C PRO A 248 1.24 11.19 3.31
N VAL A 249 1.03 11.13 4.62
CA VAL A 249 -0.20 11.57 5.29
C VAL A 249 0.15 12.46 6.47
N GLY A 250 -0.57 13.56 6.62
CA GLY A 250 -0.44 14.46 7.75
C GLY A 250 -1.70 15.27 8.01
N LYS A 251 -1.73 15.99 9.13
CA LYS A 251 -2.76 17.00 9.40
C LYS A 251 -2.59 18.19 8.45
N VAL A 252 -3.71 18.80 8.08
CA VAL A 252 -3.74 19.97 7.21
C VAL A 252 -4.36 21.15 7.95
N SER A 253 -3.88 22.36 7.65
CA SER A 253 -4.49 23.58 8.16
C SER A 253 -5.90 23.72 7.59
N LYS A 254 -6.86 24.11 8.44
CA LYS A 254 -8.24 24.40 8.04
C LYS A 254 -8.36 25.68 7.25
#